data_AF-A0A970R967-F1
#
_entry.id   AF-A0A970R967-F1
#
_cell.length_a   1.000
_cell.length_b   1.000
_cell.length_c   1.000
_cell.angle_alpha   90.00
_cell.angle_beta   90.00
_cell.angle_gamma   90.00
#
_symmetry.space_group_name_H-M   'P 1'
#
loop_
_entity.id
_entity.type
_entity.pdbx_description
1 polymer ?
#
loop_
_entity_poly.entity_id
_entity_poly.type
_entity_poly.pdbx_seq_one_letter_code
_entity_poly.pdbx_strand_id
1 'polypeptide(L)' 'MRIVFEVRARTTDQAGIEMVFVKGGTLTMGCTSEQSDCGGDEKPAHQVTVSDFRMGKYEVTQKQWTEIIG' A
#
# COMPACT_ATOMS: atom_id res chain seq x y z
N MET A 1 17.89 -2.43 -2.65
CA MET A 1 17.22 -2.12 -1.36
C MET A 1 16.26 -3.26 -1.06
N ARG A 2 16.50 -4.09 -0.04
CA ARG A 2 15.57 -5.17 0.36
C ARG A 2 14.59 -4.57 1.36
N ILE A 3 13.37 -4.26 0.93
CA ILE A 3 12.30 -3.93 1.87
C ILE A 3 11.94 -5.25 2.59
N VAL A 4 12.42 -5.39 3.82
CA VAL A 4 11.98 -6.46 4.72
C VAL A 4 10.69 -5.96 5.37
N PHE A 5 9.56 -6.44 4.89
CA PHE A 5 8.28 -6.22 5.57
C PHE A 5 8.29 -7.02 6.88
N GLU A 6 8.65 -6.38 8.00
CA GLU A 6 8.40 -6.96 9.32
C GLU A 6 6.89 -6.94 9.58
N VAL A 7 6.22 -8.07 9.35
CA VAL A 7 4.82 -8.25 9.74
C VAL A 7 4.76 -8.39 11.26
N ARG A 8 4.54 -7.28 11.98
CA ARG A 8 4.23 -7.30 13.41
C ARG A 8 2.76 -6.93 13.61
N ALA A 9 2.04 -7.86 14.23
CA ALA A 9 0.61 -7.88 14.60
C ALA A 9 -0.40 -8.02 13.44
N ARG A 10 -1.02 -9.22 13.35
CA ARG A 10 -2.26 -9.47 12.61
C ARG A 10 -3.39 -8.77 13.34
N THR A 11 -4.04 -7.79 12.70
CA THR A 11 -5.31 -7.24 13.19
C THR A 11 -6.32 -7.50 12.10
N THR A 12 -7.20 -8.46 12.34
CA THR A 12 -8.38 -8.70 11.54
C THR A 12 -9.44 -7.72 12.04
N ASP A 13 -9.96 -6.85 11.17
CA ASP A 13 -11.08 -5.99 11.54
C ASP A 13 -12.40 -6.79 11.58
N GLN A 14 -13.50 -6.13 11.94
CA GLN A 14 -14.82 -6.77 12.01
C GLN A 14 -15.28 -7.38 10.67
N ALA A 15 -14.73 -6.92 9.55
CA ALA A 15 -15.02 -7.40 8.19
C ALA A 15 -14.02 -8.48 7.72
N GLY A 16 -13.17 -9.01 8.62
CA GLY A 16 -12.23 -10.05 8.24
C GLY A 16 -11.01 -9.54 7.45
N ILE A 17 -10.79 -8.23 7.36
CA ILE A 17 -9.71 -7.64 6.55
C ILE A 17 -8.39 -7.76 7.31
N GLU A 18 -7.42 -8.46 6.71
CA GLU A 18 -6.05 -8.57 7.23
C GLU A 18 -5.27 -7.29 6.87
N MET A 19 -4.97 -6.48 7.88
CA MET A 19 -4.18 -5.26 7.72
C MET A 19 -2.71 -5.50 8.09
N VAL A 20 -1.79 -5.01 7.27
CA VAL A 20 -0.35 -5.01 7.54
C VAL A 20 0.12 -3.62 7.97
N PHE A 21 1.01 -3.57 8.96
CA PHE A 21 1.68 -2.33 9.35
C PHE A 21 2.80 -2.01 8.35
N VAL A 22 2.80 -0.78 7.85
CA VAL A 22 3.84 -0.25 6.97
C VAL A 22 4.49 0.92 7.69
N LYS A 23 5.77 0.75 8.02
CA LYS A 23 6.57 1.83 8.60
C LYS A 23 6.73 2.94 7.57
N GLY A 24 6.47 4.16 8.00
CA GLY A 24 6.66 5.37 7.23
C GLY A 24 8.14 5.64 6.95
N GLY A 25 8.36 6.56 6.02
CA GLY A 25 9.69 6.89 5.53
C GLY A 25 9.62 7.74 4.28
N THR A 26 10.80 8.02 3.71
CA THR A 26 10.94 8.75 2.46
C THR A 26 11.21 7.77 1.33
N LEU A 27 10.44 7.89 0.24
CA LEU A 27 10.54 7.02 -0.93
C LEU A 27 10.44 7.84 -2.22
N THR A 28 11.04 7.33 -3.29
CA THR A 28 10.89 7.88 -4.63
C THR A 28 9.55 7.44 -5.21
N MET A 29 8.63 8.38 -5.45
CA MET A 29 7.32 8.14 -6.06
C MET A 29 7.29 8.67 -7.49
N GLY A 30 6.62 7.94 -8.39
CA GLY A 30 6.52 8.25 -9.81
C GLY A 30 7.39 7.34 -10.68
N CYS A 31 7.34 7.56 -11.98
CA CYS A 31 8.04 6.74 -12.97
C CYS A 31 9.56 6.97 -12.93
N THR A 32 10.30 5.91 -12.61
CA THR A 32 11.77 5.92 -12.54
C THR A 32 12.40 5.63 -13.91
N SER A 33 13.70 5.90 -14.04
CA SER A 33 14.44 5.68 -15.30
C SER A 33 14.46 4.21 -15.77
N GLU A 34 14.13 3.27 -14.89
CA GLU A 34 14.06 1.83 -15.17
C GLU A 34 12.75 1.43 -15.88
N GLN A 35 11.75 2.34 -15.91
CA GLN A 35 10.42 2.11 -16.47
C GLN A 35 10.25 2.89 -17.78
N SER A 36 9.83 2.19 -18.84
CA SER A 36 9.74 2.75 -20.20
C SER A 36 8.35 3.20 -20.63
N ASP A 37 7.30 2.66 -20.00
CA ASP A 37 5.90 2.90 -20.37
C ASP A 37 5.20 3.66 -19.23
N CYS A 38 5.30 4.99 -19.27
CA CYS A 38 4.79 5.85 -18.22
C CYS A 38 4.04 7.04 -18.81
N GLY A 39 2.86 7.32 -18.25
CA GLY A 39 2.07 8.51 -18.53
C GLY A 39 2.81 9.80 -18.17
N GLY A 40 2.33 10.92 -18.73
CA GLY A 40 2.89 12.24 -18.42
C GLY A 40 2.66 12.67 -16.97
N ASP A 41 1.57 12.21 -16.37
CA ASP A 41 1.15 12.44 -14.99
C ASP A 41 1.89 11.57 -13.96
N GLU A 42 2.61 10.54 -14.41
CA GLU A 42 3.48 9.73 -13.55
C GLU A 42 4.87 10.35 -13.35
N LYS A 43 5.16 11.48 -14.01
CA LYS A 43 6.47 12.14 -14.01
C LYS A 43 6.40 13.54 -13.41
N PRO A 44 7.51 14.05 -12.85
CA PRO A 44 8.78 13.35 -12.62
C PRO A 44 8.74 12.49 -11.35
N ALA A 45 9.63 11.51 -11.28
CA ALA A 45 9.92 10.84 -10.01
C ALA A 45 10.43 11.85 -8.97
N HIS A 46 9.87 11.82 -7.76
CA HIS A 46 10.21 12.76 -6.69
C HIS A 46 10.14 12.09 -5.31
N GLN A 47 10.81 12.69 -4.33
CA GLN A 47 10.85 12.17 -2.96
C GLN A 47 9.56 12.54 -2.21
N VAL A 48 8.90 11.54 -1.64
CA VAL A 48 7.70 11.71 -0.81
C VAL A 48 7.98 11.12 0.57
N THR A 49 7.64 11.86 1.62
CA THR A 49 7.71 11.37 3.00
C THR A 49 6.30 11.09 3.51
N VAL A 50 6.07 9.85 3.95
CA VAL A 50 4.79 9.42 4.52
C VAL A 50 4.98 8.96 5.96
N SER A 51 3.98 9.23 6.79
CA SER A 51 3.94 8.73 8.18
C SER A 51 3.64 7.24 8.21
N ASP A 52 3.82 6.59 9.36
CA ASP A 52 3.43 5.20 9.58
C ASP A 52 1.94 4.98 9.27
N PHE A 53 1.61 3.89 8.58
CA PHE A 53 0.24 3.57 8.20
C PHE A 53 -0.03 2.06 8.17
N ARG A 54 -1.29 1.71 7.90
CA ARG A 54 -1.73 0.32 7.70
C ARG A 54 -2.36 0.17 6.34
N MET A 55 -2.13 -0.96 5.68
CA MET A 55 -2.66 -1.26 4.36
C MET A 55 -3.26 -2.67 4.36
N GLY A 56 -4.32 -2.88 3.58
CA GLY A 56 -4.87 -4.22 3.37
C GLY A 56 -3.83 -5.10 2.70
N LYS A 57 -3.63 -6.31 3.22
CA LYS A 57 -2.72 -7.29 2.61
C LYS A 57 -3.21 -7.76 1.23
N TYR A 58 -4.54 -7.72 1.05
CA TYR A 58 -5.24 -8.08 -0.17
C TYR A 58 -6.22 -6.97 -0.53
N GLU A 59 -6.61 -6.93 -1.79
CA GLU A 59 -7.74 -6.11 -2.23
C GLU A 59 -9.03 -6.55 -1.54
N VAL A 60 -9.96 -5.59 -1.38
CA VAL A 60 -11.27 -5.87 -0.80
C VAL A 60 -12.04 -6.82 -1.71
N THR A 61 -12.53 -7.91 -1.15
CA THR A 61 -13.34 -8.89 -1.89
C THR A 61 -14.82 -8.49 -1.93
N GLN A 62 -15.54 -8.96 -2.95
CA GLN A 62 -16.99 -8.76 -3.03
C GLN A 62 -17.73 -9.29 -1.80
N LYS A 63 -17.28 -10.41 -1.22
CA LYS A 63 -17.86 -10.94 0.01
C LYS A 63 -17.75 -9.92 1.16
N GLN A 64 -16.58 -9.32 1.35
CA GLN A 64 -16.35 -8.33 2.39
C GLN A 64 -17.16 -7.05 2.13
N TRP A 65 -17.29 -6.64 0.87
CA TRP A 65 -18.14 -5.50 0.51
C TRP A 65 -19.62 -5.76 0.85
N THR A 66 -20.16 -6.91 0.46
CA THR A 66 -21.55 -7.32 0.76
C THR A 66 -21.79 -7.46 2.26
N GLU A 67 -20.83 -7.92 3.05
CA GLU A 67 -20.96 -7.97 4.53
C GLU A 67 -21.18 -6.59 5.16
N ILE A 68 -20.71 -5.51 4.52
CA ILE A 68 -20.86 -4.14 5.00
C ILE A 68 -22.09 -3.45 4.38
N ILE A 69 -22.35 -3.68 3.08
CA ILE A 69 -23.34 -2.91 2.29
C ILE A 69 -24.66 -3.65 2.09
N GLY A 70 -24.65 -4.99 2.03
CA GLY A 70 -25.81 -5.83 1.68
C GLY A 70 -25.84 -6.29 0.23
#